data_AF-A0A1B6GE25-F1
#
_entry.id   AF-A0A1B6GE25-F1
#
_cell.length_a   1.000
_cell.length_b   1.000
_cell.length_c   1.000
_cell.angle_alpha   90.00
_cell.angle_beta   90.00
_cell.angle_gamma   90.00
#
_symmetry.space_group_name_H-M   'P 1'
#
loop_
_entity.id
_entity.type
_entity.pdbx_description
1 polymer ?
#
loop_
_entity_poly.entity_id
_entity_poly.type
_entity_poly.pdbx_seq_one_letter_code
_entity_poly.pdbx_strand_id
1 'polypeptide(L)'
;MSSQVVGLIKGHSHLRKHLHRVDILWEDPFCRIYDKQEETAEHLLFDCPSIARERYAIFGNLDKGGVFSKVLDRLFSAVCRAAETVNWLASRYTSRVRQRP
;
A
#
# COMPACT_ATOMS: atom_id res chain seq x y z
N MET A 1 -7.28 -4.89 -7.73
CA MET A 1 -7.27 -3.77 -6.75
C MET A 1 -6.69 -2.56 -7.47
N SER A 2 -7.33 -1.40 -7.40
CA SER A 2 -6.88 -0.20 -8.11
C SER A 2 -5.46 0.19 -7.66
N SER A 3 -4.60 0.59 -8.60
CA SER A 3 -3.20 0.96 -8.34
C SER A 3 -3.04 2.08 -7.30
N GLN A 4 -4.04 2.95 -7.19
CA GLN A 4 -4.10 4.07 -6.25
C GLN A 4 -4.18 3.62 -4.78
N VAL A 5 -4.94 2.56 -4.50
CA VAL A 5 -5.08 2.02 -3.13
C VAL A 5 -3.76 1.40 -2.67
N VAL A 6 -3.08 0.68 -3.57
CA VAL A 6 -1.76 0.11 -3.28
C VAL A 6 -0.73 1.22 -3.04
N GLY A 7 -0.79 2.32 -3.81
CA GLY A 7 0.05 3.50 -3.60
C GLY A 7 -0.18 4.17 -2.25
N LEU A 8 -1.44 4.35 -1.83
CA LEU A 8 -1.80 4.87 -0.51
C LEU A 8 -1.23 4.01 0.62
N ILE A 9 -1.40 2.69 0.52
CA ILE A 9 -0.93 1.74 1.52
C ILE A 9 0.61 1.72 1.61
N LYS A 10 1.30 1.77 0.46
CA LYS A 10 2.77 1.79 0.42
C LYS A 10 3.37 3.17 0.72
N GLY A 11 2.54 4.20 0.94
CA GLY A 11 3.01 5.57 1.10
C GLY A 11 3.54 6.21 -0.21
N HIS A 12 3.37 5.55 -1.36
CA HIS A 12 3.76 6.05 -2.68
C HIS A 12 2.54 6.68 -3.36
N SER A 13 2.04 7.79 -2.80
CA SER A 13 0.89 8.50 -3.34
C SER A 13 1.07 10.01 -3.28
N HIS A 14 0.48 10.71 -4.24
CA HIS A 14 0.49 12.17 -4.35
C HIS A 14 -0.47 12.79 -3.33
N LEU A 15 -0.14 12.71 -2.05
CA LEU A 15 -0.91 13.34 -0.97
C LEU A 15 -0.55 14.82 -0.88
N ARG A 16 -1.55 15.68 -0.71
CA ARG A 16 -1.30 17.13 -0.61
C ARG A 16 -0.34 17.48 0.53
N LYS A 17 -0.42 16.84 1.69
CA LYS A 17 0.56 17.04 2.78
C LYS A 17 1.99 16.70 2.35
N HIS A 18 2.17 15.63 1.57
CA HIS A 18 3.50 15.26 1.10
C HIS A 18 4.02 16.30 0.10
N LEU A 19 3.20 16.66 -0.89
CA LEU A 19 3.55 17.65 -1.92
C LEU A 19 3.82 19.04 -1.35
N HIS A 20 3.05 19.45 -0.34
CA HIS A 20 3.25 20.70 0.38
C HIS A 20 4.56 20.69 1.18
N ARG A 21 4.88 19.57 1.82
CA ARG A 21 6.16 19.42 2.56
C ARG A 21 7.40 19.48 1.65
N VAL A 22 7.27 19.11 0.38
CA VAL A 22 8.38 19.15 -0.59
C VAL A 22 8.31 20.39 -1.49
N ASP A 23 7.55 21.42 -1.10
CA ASP A 23 7.41 22.70 -1.80
C ASP A 23 6.95 22.58 -3.27
N ILE A 24 6.31 21.47 -3.63
CA ILE A 24 5.68 21.29 -4.94
C ILE A 24 4.31 21.96 -4.96
N LEU A 25 3.57 21.89 -3.83
CA LEU A 25 2.26 22.51 -3.67
C LEU A 25 2.33 23.64 -2.65
N TRP A 26 2.04 24.86 -3.09
CA TRP A 26 2.12 26.08 -2.26
C TRP A 26 0.83 26.38 -1.49
N GLU A 27 -0.27 25.72 -1.88
CA GLU A 27 -1.57 25.78 -1.20
C GLU A 27 -1.56 24.99 0.11
N ASP A 28 -2.47 25.34 1.02
CA ASP A 28 -2.69 24.58 2.24
C ASP A 28 -2.99 23.10 1.93
N PRO A 29 -2.39 22.15 2.66
CA PRO A 29 -2.46 20.73 2.33
C PRO A 29 -3.79 20.07 2.75
N PHE A 30 -4.92 20.76 2.65
CA PHE A 30 -6.22 20.24 3.04
C PHE A 30 -6.69 19.10 2.12
N CYS A 31 -7.45 18.18 2.71
CA CYS A 31 -8.04 17.05 2.02
C CYS A 31 -8.84 17.51 0.80
N ARG A 32 -8.51 16.98 -0.37
CA ARG A 32 -9.18 17.31 -1.63
C ARG A 32 -10.68 16.96 -1.69
N ILE A 33 -11.19 16.24 -0.69
CA ILE A 33 -12.58 15.75 -0.62
C ILE A 33 -13.33 16.31 0.59
N TYR A 34 -12.66 16.41 1.75
CA TYR A 34 -13.28 16.86 3.01
C TYR A 34 -12.95 18.32 3.35
N ASP A 35 -11.81 18.82 2.86
CA ASP A 35 -11.36 20.22 2.92
C ASP A 35 -11.30 20.87 4.32
N LYS A 36 -11.32 20.08 5.39
CA LYS A 36 -11.26 20.57 6.79
C LYS A 36 -10.11 19.98 7.61
N GLN A 37 -9.38 19.03 7.04
CA GLN A 37 -8.24 18.38 7.69
C GLN A 37 -7.15 18.15 6.66
N GLU A 38 -5.88 18.11 7.08
CA GLU A 38 -4.77 17.81 6.20
C GLU A 38 -4.94 16.48 5.48
N GLU A 39 -4.56 16.45 4.21
CA GLU A 39 -4.60 15.24 3.41
C GLU A 39 -3.40 14.34 3.73
N THR A 40 -3.65 13.33 4.55
CA THR A 40 -2.69 12.27 4.84
C THR A 40 -3.21 10.92 4.38
N ALA A 41 -2.31 9.94 4.25
CA ALA A 41 -2.72 8.55 3.99
C ALA A 41 -3.65 8.06 5.10
N GLU A 42 -3.32 8.37 6.36
CA GLU A 42 -4.13 7.98 7.52
C GLU A 42 -5.52 8.61 7.47
N HIS A 43 -5.60 9.90 7.14
CA HIS A 43 -6.87 10.59 6.97
C HIS A 43 -7.72 9.88 5.91
N LEU A 44 -7.20 9.65 4.71
CA LEU A 44 -7.98 9.00 3.65
C LEU A 44 -8.37 7.54 3.99
N LEU A 45 -7.46 6.80 4.61
CA LEU A 45 -7.64 5.37 4.91
C LEU A 45 -8.48 5.10 6.15
N PHE A 46 -8.66 6.04 7.08
CA PHE A 46 -9.33 5.76 8.35
C PHE A 46 -10.31 6.86 8.76
N ASP A 47 -9.92 8.13 8.63
CA ASP A 47 -10.59 9.21 9.35
C ASP A 47 -11.47 10.10 8.44
N CYS A 48 -11.31 10.03 7.12
CA CYS A 48 -12.00 10.89 6.17
C CYS A 48 -13.50 10.58 6.15
N PRO A 49 -14.36 11.53 6.58
CA PRO A 49 -15.80 11.32 6.63
C PRO A 49 -16.41 11.21 5.22
N SER A 50 -15.91 12.03 4.29
CA SER A 50 -16.45 12.13 2.92
C SER A 50 -16.37 10.82 2.15
N ILE A 51 -15.38 9.96 2.44
CA ILE A 51 -15.20 8.67 1.76
C ILE A 51 -15.44 7.47 2.69
N ALA A 52 -16.14 7.68 3.81
CA ALA A 52 -16.40 6.61 4.78
C ALA A 52 -17.17 5.44 4.16
N ARG A 53 -18.13 5.73 3.26
CA ARG A 53 -18.90 4.71 2.55
C ARG A 53 -18.05 3.94 1.55
N GLU A 54 -17.25 4.59 0.68
CA GLU A 54 -16.38 3.84 -0.24
C GLU A 54 -15.33 3.04 0.51
N ARG A 55 -14.76 3.60 1.58
CA ARG A 55 -13.81 2.90 2.44
C ARG A 55 -14.42 1.62 3.01
N TYR A 56 -15.64 1.69 3.55
CA TYR A 56 -16.35 0.51 4.05
C TYR A 56 -16.65 -0.50 2.93
N ALA A 57 -17.01 -0.04 1.73
CA ALA A 57 -17.26 -0.93 0.60
C ALA A 57 -15.99 -1.68 0.12
N ILE A 58 -14.82 -1.03 0.18
CA ILE A 58 -13.55 -1.62 -0.27
C ILE A 58 -12.92 -2.51 0.80
N PHE A 59 -13.00 -2.10 2.07
CA PHE A 59 -12.23 -2.72 3.14
C PHE A 59 -13.07 -3.31 4.29
N GLY A 60 -14.37 -3.04 4.33
CA GLY A 60 -15.27 -3.46 5.41
C GLY A 60 -15.12 -2.62 6.68
N ASN A 61 -15.40 -3.25 7.83
CA ASN A 61 -15.21 -2.63 9.14
C ASN A 61 -13.70 -2.64 9.46
N LEU A 62 -13.04 -1.48 9.33
CA LEU A 62 -11.61 -1.34 9.53
C LEU A 62 -11.31 -0.55 10.81
N ASP A 63 -10.68 -1.22 11.76
CA ASP A 63 -10.01 -0.64 12.91
C ASP A 63 -8.51 -0.42 12.59
N LYS A 64 -7.92 0.69 13.07
CA LYS A 64 -6.56 1.16 12.71
C LYS A 64 -5.49 0.07 12.85
N GLY A 65 -5.62 -0.83 13.83
CA GLY A 65 -4.69 -1.96 14.05
C GLY A 65 -4.84 -3.13 13.05
N GLY A 66 -6.03 -3.34 12.50
CA GLY A 66 -6.33 -4.50 11.65
C GLY A 66 -5.85 -4.35 10.20
N VAL A 67 -5.74 -3.13 9.69
CA VAL A 67 -5.29 -2.87 8.30
C VAL A 67 -3.82 -3.19 8.12
N PHE A 68 -2.96 -2.67 8.99
CA PHE A 68 -1.52 -2.88 8.87
C PHE A 68 -1.17 -4.37 8.96
N SER A 69 -1.78 -5.10 9.89
CA SER A 69 -1.58 -6.55 10.04
C SER A 69 -2.04 -7.32 8.80
N LYS A 70 -3.29 -7.15 8.34
CA LYS A 70 -3.80 -7.93 7.19
C LYS A 70 -3.08 -7.61 5.87
N VAL A 71 -2.69 -6.36 5.69
CA VAL A 71 -1.93 -5.92 4.52
C VAL A 71 -0.50 -6.44 4.58
N LEU A 72 0.17 -6.31 5.74
CA LEU A 72 1.50 -6.89 5.96
C LEU A 72 1.46 -8.40 5.76
N ASP A 73 0.47 -9.12 6.28
CA ASP A 73 0.34 -10.57 6.13
C ASP A 73 0.20 -10.97 4.66
N ARG A 74 -0.61 -10.24 3.88
CA ARG A 74 -0.75 -10.51 2.44
C ARG A 74 0.50 -10.17 1.65
N LEU A 75 1.17 -9.06 1.98
CA LEU A 75 2.43 -8.67 1.33
C LEU A 75 3.54 -9.65 1.69
N PHE A 76 3.68 -10.01 2.96
CA PHE A 76 4.63 -10.99 3.47
C PHE A 76 4.41 -12.34 2.79
N SER A 77 3.16 -12.82 2.73
CA SER A 77 2.81 -14.06 2.02
C SER A 77 3.10 -14.01 0.52
N ALA A 78 3.02 -12.83 -0.13
CA ALA A 78 3.37 -12.68 -1.53
C ALA A 78 4.89 -12.68 -1.74
N VAL A 79 5.65 -12.04 -0.85
CA VAL A 79 7.12 -12.02 -0.85
C VAL A 79 7.68 -13.42 -0.58
N CYS A 80 7.16 -14.14 0.42
CA CYS A 80 7.57 -15.51 0.71
C CYS A 80 7.34 -16.44 -0.49
N ARG A 81 6.18 -16.36 -1.15
CA ARG A 81 5.91 -17.14 -2.37
C ARG A 81 6.87 -16.81 -3.50
N ALA A 82 7.22 -15.52 -3.69
CA ALA A 82 8.21 -15.13 -4.68
C ALA A 82 9.60 -15.68 -4.34
N ALA A 83 10.02 -15.63 -3.07
CA ALA A 83 11.28 -16.18 -2.61
C ALA A 83 11.36 -17.70 -2.79
N GLU A 84 10.27 -18.43 -2.51
CA GLU A 84 10.16 -19.87 -2.76
C GLU A 84 10.31 -20.21 -4.25
N THR A 85 9.68 -19.44 -5.14
CA THR A 85 9.85 -19.64 -6.59
C THR A 85 11.28 -19.39 -7.06
N VAL A 86 11.96 -18.37 -6.52
CA VAL A 86 13.37 -18.09 -6.83
C VAL A 86 14.26 -19.23 -6.33
N ASN A 87 14.03 -19.71 -5.11
CA ASN A 87 14.80 -20.80 -4.52
C ASN A 87 14.60 -22.12 -5.29
N TRP A 88 13.38 -22.39 -5.73
CA TRP A 88 13.07 -23.54 -6.60
C TRP A 88 13.77 -23.44 -7.96
N LEU A 89 13.77 -22.26 -8.60
CA LEU A 89 14.49 -22.03 -9.85
C LEU A 89 16.01 -22.20 -9.68
N ALA A 90 16.58 -21.69 -8.58
CA ALA A 90 18.00 -21.85 -8.26
C ALA A 90 18.38 -23.32 -8.01
N SER A 91 17.53 -24.08 -7.31
CA SER A 91 17.70 -25.54 -7.10
C SER A 91 17.63 -26.32 -8.43
N ARG A 92 16.75 -25.92 -9.34
CA ARG A 92 16.61 -26.54 -10.67
C ARG A 92 17.76 -26.19 -11.62
N TYR A 93 18.32 -24.99 -11.50
CA TYR A 93 19.51 -24.58 -12.25
C TYR A 93 20.76 -25.35 -11.79
N THR A 94 21.00 -25.40 -10.47
CA THR A 94 22.15 -26.11 -9.89
C THR A 94 22.13 -27.62 -10.16
N SER A 95 20.96 -28.25 -10.11
CA SER A 95 20.80 -29.66 -10.50
C SER A 95 21.04 -29.91 -11.99
N ARG A 96 20.68 -28.97 -12.89
CA ARG A 96 21.01 -29.05 -14.32
C ARG A 96 22.49 -28.85 -14.63
N VAL A 97 23.17 -27.93 -13.93
CA VAL A 97 24.61 -27.69 -14.10
C VAL A 97 25.43 -28.90 -13.65
N ARG A 98 24.98 -29.62 -12.62
CA ARG A 98 25.63 -30.84 -12.10
C ARG A 98 25.44 -32.10 -12.97
N GLN A 99 24.49 -32.08 -13.91
CA GLN A 99 24.18 -33.20 -14.81
C GLN A 99 24.73 -33.02 -16.24
N ARG A 100 25.51 -31.96 -16.51
CA ARG A 100 26.28 -31.88 -17.76
C ARG A 100 27.56 -32.73 -17.61
N PRO A 101 27.83 -33.68 -18.52
CA PRO A 101 29.06 -34.46 -18.53
C PRO A 101 30.29 -33.60 -18.81
#